data_AF-A0A4S8KQ74-F1
#
_entry.id   AF-A0A4S8KQ74-F1
#
_cell.length_a   1.000
_cell.length_b   1.000
_cell.length_c   1.000
_cell.angle_alpha   90.00
_cell.angle_beta   90.00
_cell.angle_gamma   90.00
#
_symmetry.space_group_name_H-M   'P 1'
#
loop_
_entity.id
_entity.type
_entity.pdbx_description
1 polymer ?
#
loop_
_entity_poly.entity_id
_entity_poly.type
_entity_poly.pdbx_seq_one_letter_code
_entity_poly.pdbx_strand_id
1 'polypeptide(L)'
;MGISAFYGSVESDEERFKVHAAYAKCCTHWDSSNVYSDSEVLIGKWFKRTGKRNEIFLTSKFGYTTSGARGEPEYVREQCLKSLEWFGVDYIDLYYQHRVDSKVPIEITVGTMAELVKEGKCTAEDMRRAHAVHPISAIQVEFSPLVLDIEDEKLAILKTARELGITVVVYSPLARGLITGRMVLC
;
A
#
# COMPACT_ATOMS: atom_id res chain seq x y z
N MET A 1 -4.59 5.14 0.11
CA MET A 1 -5.66 6.10 -0.25
C MET A 1 -5.15 7.05 -1.32
N GLY A 2 -5.77 7.10 -2.48
CA GLY A 2 -5.44 8.06 -3.54
C GLY A 2 -6.18 9.39 -3.34
N ILE A 3 -5.98 10.08 -2.22
CA ILE A 3 -6.67 11.38 -1.95
C ILE A 3 -6.27 12.50 -2.93
N SER A 4 -5.26 12.22 -3.76
CA SER A 4 -4.71 13.13 -4.75
C SER A 4 -4.71 12.55 -6.17
N ALA A 5 -5.27 11.35 -6.37
CA ALA A 5 -5.12 10.62 -7.63
C ALA A 5 -6.33 9.73 -7.95
N PHE A 6 -6.51 9.44 -9.24
CA PHE A 6 -7.47 8.48 -9.83
C PHE A 6 -8.96 8.79 -9.69
N TYR A 7 -9.39 9.60 -8.73
CA TYR A 7 -10.81 9.88 -8.49
C TYR A 7 -11.09 11.37 -8.38
N GLY A 8 -11.93 11.88 -9.30
CA GLY A 8 -12.38 13.27 -9.29
C GLY A 8 -11.29 14.31 -9.50
N SER A 9 -11.64 15.58 -9.30
CA SER A 9 -10.70 16.69 -9.27
C SER A 9 -9.95 16.72 -7.94
N VAL A 10 -8.67 17.09 -7.98
CA VAL A 10 -7.87 17.32 -6.76
C VAL A 10 -8.39 18.58 -6.07
N GLU A 11 -8.90 18.44 -4.86
CA GLU A 11 -9.37 19.56 -4.05
C GLU A 11 -8.22 20.30 -3.36
N SER A 12 -8.54 21.43 -2.71
CA SER A 12 -7.57 22.20 -1.93
C SER A 12 -7.00 21.37 -0.77
N ASP A 13 -5.83 21.78 -0.27
CA ASP A 13 -5.22 21.12 0.90
C ASP A 13 -6.19 21.12 2.11
N GLU A 14 -6.95 22.18 2.34
CA GLU A 14 -7.92 22.26 3.45
C GLU A 14 -9.05 21.23 3.33
N GLU A 15 -9.57 21.01 2.13
CA GLU A 15 -10.58 19.97 1.90
C GLU A 15 -9.98 18.58 2.09
N ARG A 16 -8.78 18.32 1.54
CA ARG A 16 -8.12 17.02 1.69
C ARG A 16 -7.64 16.75 3.13
N PHE A 17 -7.38 17.79 3.93
CA PHE A 17 -7.06 17.65 5.37
C PHE A 17 -8.26 17.21 6.22
N LYS A 18 -9.46 17.15 5.66
CA LYS A 18 -10.59 16.47 6.31
C LYS A 18 -10.34 14.97 6.54
N VAL A 19 -9.20 14.42 6.09
CA VAL A 19 -8.63 13.16 6.62
C VAL A 19 -8.57 13.14 8.16
N HIS A 20 -8.50 14.30 8.82
CA HIS A 20 -8.65 14.41 10.28
C HIS A 20 -9.95 13.78 10.79
N ALA A 21 -11.05 13.80 10.02
CA ALA A 21 -12.28 13.12 10.39
C ALA A 21 -12.13 11.59 10.47
N ALA A 22 -11.24 11.00 9.66
CA ALA A 22 -10.89 9.59 9.77
C ALA A 22 -10.09 9.34 11.05
N TYR A 23 -9.09 10.17 11.32
CA TYR A 23 -8.32 10.10 12.57
C TYR A 23 -9.19 10.27 13.82
N ALA A 24 -10.14 11.23 13.82
CA ALA A 24 -11.09 11.44 14.91
C ALA A 24 -12.02 10.23 15.15
N LYS A 25 -12.16 9.35 14.15
CA LYS A 25 -12.86 8.06 14.25
C LYS A 25 -11.93 6.89 14.55
N CYS A 26 -10.71 7.16 15.02
CA CYS A 26 -9.67 6.17 15.32
C CYS A 26 -9.19 5.38 14.08
N CYS A 27 -9.38 5.89 12.87
CA CYS A 27 -8.78 5.30 11.67
C CYS A 27 -7.31 5.75 11.57
N THR A 28 -6.41 4.98 12.17
CA THR A 28 -4.99 5.32 12.32
C THR A 28 -4.06 4.55 11.37
N HIS A 29 -4.55 3.58 10.60
CA HIS A 29 -3.79 2.97 9.50
C HIS A 29 -3.97 3.81 8.24
N TRP A 30 -2.94 4.59 7.88
CA TRP A 30 -2.97 5.48 6.72
C TRP A 30 -2.12 4.93 5.60
N ASP A 31 -2.78 4.49 4.53
CA ASP A 31 -2.15 3.93 3.33
C ASP A 31 -1.96 5.02 2.26
N SER A 32 -0.78 5.10 1.64
CA SER A 32 -0.45 5.96 0.49
C SER A 32 0.43 5.19 -0.52
N SER A 33 1.00 5.86 -1.52
CA SER A 33 1.98 5.29 -2.46
C SER A 33 2.70 6.40 -3.21
N ASN A 34 3.93 6.13 -3.66
CA ASN A 34 4.71 7.00 -4.53
C ASN A 34 3.98 7.41 -5.83
N VAL A 35 2.98 6.65 -6.27
CA VAL A 35 2.22 6.93 -7.51
C VAL A 35 0.89 7.64 -7.26
N TYR A 36 0.58 8.00 -6.02
CA TYR A 36 -0.67 8.70 -5.67
C TYR A 36 -0.50 10.23 -5.73
N SER A 37 0.10 10.75 -6.81
CA SER A 37 0.36 12.18 -6.99
C SER A 37 1.03 12.78 -5.74
N ASP A 38 0.59 13.94 -5.26
CA ASP A 38 1.13 14.61 -4.06
C ASP A 38 0.63 14.03 -2.72
N SER A 39 0.01 12.84 -2.69
CA SER A 39 -0.59 12.28 -1.46
C SER A 39 0.39 12.17 -0.29
N GLU A 40 1.64 11.75 -0.54
CA GLU A 40 2.67 11.65 0.51
C GLU A 40 3.08 13.03 1.05
N VAL A 41 3.22 14.00 0.15
CA VAL A 41 3.51 15.40 0.49
C VAL A 41 2.37 16.01 1.31
N LEU A 42 1.13 15.76 0.93
CA LEU A 42 -0.05 16.25 1.65
C LEU A 42 -0.12 15.66 3.06
N ILE A 43 0.06 14.34 3.21
CA ILE A 43 0.11 13.69 4.52
C ILE A 43 1.27 14.28 5.36
N GLY A 44 2.43 14.53 4.76
CA GLY A 44 3.54 15.20 5.43
C GLY A 44 3.21 16.61 5.92
N LYS A 45 2.49 17.42 5.13
CA LYS A 45 1.97 18.72 5.58
C LYS A 45 1.02 18.57 6.77
N TRP A 46 0.18 17.53 6.79
CA TRP A 46 -0.72 17.26 7.92
C TRP A 46 0.07 16.89 9.18
N PHE A 47 1.11 16.07 9.07
CA PHE A 47 1.99 15.76 10.21
C PHE A 47 2.67 17.01 10.76
N LYS A 48 3.23 17.86 9.90
CA LYS A 48 3.85 19.13 10.32
C LYS A 48 2.86 20.05 11.03
N ARG A 49 1.61 20.11 10.58
CA ARG A 49 0.56 20.95 11.18
C ARG A 49 0.08 20.44 12.54
N THR A 50 0.03 19.12 12.73
CA THR A 50 -0.65 18.50 13.88
C THR A 50 0.29 17.91 14.92
N GLY A 51 1.52 17.56 14.55
CA GLY A 51 2.47 16.83 15.40
C GLY A 51 2.11 15.35 15.62
N LYS A 52 1.08 14.82 14.95
CA LYS A 52 0.49 13.51 15.26
C LYS A 52 1.09 12.33 14.50
N ARG A 53 2.32 12.45 13.98
CA ARG A 53 2.97 11.36 13.23
C ARG A 53 3.02 10.05 14.04
N ASN A 54 3.31 10.14 15.34
CA ASN A 54 3.46 8.98 16.21
C ASN A 54 2.13 8.28 16.56
N GLU A 55 0.99 8.84 16.14
CA GLU A 55 -0.34 8.25 16.35
C GLU A 55 -0.88 7.53 15.10
N ILE A 56 -0.15 7.61 13.99
CA ILE A 56 -0.54 7.04 12.71
C ILE A 56 0.38 5.87 12.37
N PHE A 57 -0.22 4.72 12.09
CA PHE A 57 0.44 3.60 11.43
C PHE A 57 0.53 3.94 9.94
N LEU A 58 1.70 4.42 9.51
CA LEU A 58 1.92 4.97 8.19
C LEU A 58 2.36 3.89 7.20
N THR A 59 1.61 3.78 6.11
CA THR A 59 1.87 2.82 5.05
C THR A 59 2.15 3.52 3.73
N SER A 60 3.18 3.09 3.00
CA SER A 60 3.47 3.55 1.63
C SER A 60 3.80 2.36 0.70
N LYS A 61 4.10 2.61 -0.58
CA LYS A 61 4.41 1.59 -1.59
C LYS A 61 5.33 2.13 -2.68
N PHE A 62 6.10 1.25 -3.30
CA PHE A 62 6.92 1.48 -4.50
C PHE A 62 6.67 0.45 -5.60
N GLY A 63 7.36 0.54 -6.73
CA GLY A 63 7.43 -0.57 -7.69
C GLY A 63 6.32 -0.57 -8.75
N TYR A 64 5.54 0.51 -8.84
CA TYR A 64 4.66 0.78 -9.98
C TYR A 64 5.18 1.98 -10.75
N THR A 65 5.38 1.84 -12.07
CA THR A 65 5.76 2.93 -12.97
C THR A 65 4.97 2.84 -14.28
N THR A 66 5.02 3.89 -15.09
CA THR A 66 4.40 3.90 -16.43
C THR A 66 5.04 2.91 -17.40
N SER A 67 6.29 2.49 -17.16
CA SER A 67 7.01 1.50 -17.98
C SER A 67 6.93 0.07 -17.42
N GLY A 68 6.20 -0.15 -16.32
CA GLY A 68 6.01 -1.46 -15.70
C GLY A 68 6.43 -1.51 -14.23
N ALA A 69 6.44 -2.71 -13.68
CA ALA A 69 6.90 -2.94 -12.32
C ALA A 69 8.42 -2.82 -12.23
N ARG A 70 8.92 -2.38 -11.07
CA ARG A 70 10.35 -2.22 -10.79
C ARG A 70 10.69 -2.74 -9.40
N GLY A 71 11.60 -3.70 -9.33
CA GLY A 71 12.05 -4.36 -8.09
C GLY A 71 13.55 -4.24 -7.84
N GLU A 72 14.28 -3.48 -8.66
CA GLU A 72 15.73 -3.37 -8.54
C GLU A 72 16.14 -2.75 -7.20
N PRO A 73 17.17 -3.26 -6.50
CA PRO A 73 17.60 -2.77 -5.19
C PRO A 73 17.80 -1.26 -5.09
N GLU A 74 18.42 -0.67 -6.12
CA GLU A 74 18.68 0.77 -6.18
C GLU A 74 17.37 1.56 -6.25
N TYR A 75 16.40 1.06 -7.02
CA TYR A 75 15.09 1.68 -7.13
C TYR A 75 14.30 1.58 -5.83
N VAL A 76 14.34 0.43 -5.14
CA VAL A 76 13.71 0.26 -3.82
C VAL A 76 14.22 1.31 -2.83
N ARG A 77 15.55 1.43 -2.72
CA ARG A 77 16.20 2.40 -1.81
C ARG A 77 15.84 3.84 -2.18
N GLU A 78 15.92 4.18 -3.46
CA GLU A 78 15.59 5.52 -3.97
C GLU A 78 14.14 5.90 -3.64
N GLN A 79 13.19 5.00 -3.88
CA GLN A 79 11.78 5.29 -3.61
C GLN A 79 11.50 5.38 -2.10
N CYS A 80 12.16 4.57 -1.27
CA CYS A 80 11.97 4.63 0.18
C CYS A 80 12.43 5.98 0.73
N LEU A 81 13.64 6.43 0.34
CA LEU A 81 14.19 7.72 0.72
C LEU A 81 13.30 8.88 0.26
N LYS A 82 12.77 8.83 -0.97
CA LYS A 82 11.83 9.84 -1.48
C LYS A 82 10.53 9.89 -0.70
N SER A 83 9.94 8.74 -0.36
CA SER A 83 8.73 8.70 0.44
C SER A 83 8.98 9.29 1.84
N LEU A 84 10.09 8.94 2.50
CA LEU A 84 10.49 9.52 3.79
C LEU A 84 10.63 11.05 3.70
N GLU A 85 11.27 11.56 2.64
CA GLU A 85 11.41 12.99 2.38
C GLU A 85 10.04 13.67 2.16
N TRP A 86 9.18 13.10 1.32
CA TRP A 86 7.86 13.67 1.01
C TRP A 86 6.93 13.69 2.21
N PHE A 87 6.92 12.63 3.02
CA PHE A 87 6.23 12.64 4.31
C PHE A 87 6.91 13.57 5.32
N GLY A 88 8.22 13.79 5.21
CA GLY A 88 9.02 14.52 6.20
C GLY A 88 9.10 13.77 7.53
N VAL A 89 9.40 12.47 7.48
CA VAL A 89 9.43 11.55 8.63
C VAL A 89 10.67 10.65 8.58
N ASP A 90 11.06 10.09 9.72
CA ASP A 90 12.26 9.23 9.82
C ASP A 90 11.99 7.75 9.53
N TYR A 91 10.72 7.33 9.59
CA TYR A 91 10.34 5.93 9.36
C TYR A 91 8.93 5.81 8.75
N ILE A 92 8.70 4.67 8.09
CA ILE A 92 7.40 4.20 7.58
C ILE A 92 7.10 2.89 8.30
N ASP A 93 5.87 2.69 8.76
CA ASP A 93 5.49 1.51 9.56
C ASP A 93 5.32 0.25 8.69
N LEU A 94 4.91 0.43 7.43
CA LEU A 94 4.74 -0.63 6.42
C LEU A 94 4.88 -0.08 4.99
N TYR A 95 5.58 -0.75 4.09
CA TYR A 95 6.00 -0.20 2.78
C TYR A 95 5.90 -1.21 1.61
N TYR A 96 4.72 -1.42 1.04
CA TYR A 96 4.57 -2.49 0.03
C TYR A 96 5.44 -2.33 -1.23
N GLN A 97 5.95 -3.45 -1.76
CA GLN A 97 6.11 -3.56 -3.21
C GLN A 97 4.72 -3.61 -3.84
N HIS A 98 4.36 -2.56 -4.59
CA HIS A 98 3.03 -2.34 -5.17
C HIS A 98 2.73 -3.34 -6.30
N ARG A 99 3.74 -3.69 -7.10
CA ARG A 99 3.71 -4.74 -8.12
C ARG A 99 5.04 -5.49 -8.15
N VAL A 100 4.98 -6.82 -8.24
CA VAL A 100 6.16 -7.67 -8.45
C VAL A 100 6.76 -7.37 -9.81
N ASP A 101 8.07 -7.15 -9.84
CA ASP A 101 8.84 -7.08 -11.07
C ASP A 101 9.23 -8.49 -11.50
N SER A 102 8.72 -8.94 -12.66
CA SER A 102 9.00 -10.28 -13.16
C SER A 102 10.44 -10.46 -13.66
N LYS A 103 11.21 -9.38 -13.81
CA LYS A 103 12.60 -9.41 -14.28
C LYS A 103 13.60 -9.50 -13.13
N VAL A 104 13.17 -9.20 -11.91
CA VAL A 104 14.01 -9.25 -10.70
C VAL A 104 13.48 -10.36 -9.79
N PRO A 105 14.31 -11.37 -9.44
CA PRO A 105 13.93 -12.36 -8.44
C PRO A 105 13.43 -11.70 -7.16
N ILE A 106 12.28 -12.16 -6.65
CA ILE A 106 11.62 -11.54 -5.50
C ILE A 106 12.53 -11.52 -4.26
N GLU A 107 13.43 -12.49 -4.12
CA GLU A 107 14.42 -12.59 -3.04
C GLU A 107 15.40 -11.41 -3.04
N ILE A 108 15.77 -10.88 -4.21
CA ILE A 108 16.65 -9.72 -4.33
C ILE A 108 15.91 -8.45 -3.87
N THR A 109 14.65 -8.32 -4.31
CA THR A 109 13.81 -7.18 -3.94
C THR A 109 13.56 -7.20 -2.43
N VAL A 110 13.11 -8.35 -1.90
CA VAL A 110 12.78 -8.54 -0.48
C VAL A 110 14.02 -8.52 0.40
N GLY A 111 15.18 -8.99 -0.07
CA GLY A 111 16.44 -8.83 0.64
C GLY A 111 16.80 -7.36 0.83
N THR A 112 16.62 -6.54 -0.21
CA THR A 112 16.81 -5.09 -0.11
C THR A 112 15.75 -4.46 0.80
N MET A 113 14.50 -4.91 0.70
CA MET A 113 13.46 -4.43 1.61
C MET A 113 13.78 -4.83 3.04
N ALA A 114 14.30 -6.01 3.35
CA ALA A 114 14.62 -6.42 4.72
C ALA A 114 15.66 -5.51 5.40
N GLU A 115 16.53 -4.86 4.62
CA GLU A 115 17.45 -3.82 5.11
C GLU A 115 16.72 -2.50 5.46
N LEU A 116 15.52 -2.30 4.91
CA LEU A 116 14.73 -1.08 4.97
C LEU A 116 13.44 -1.23 5.82
N VAL A 117 12.56 -2.24 5.57
CA VAL A 117 11.26 -2.59 6.23
C VAL A 117 10.59 -3.95 5.71
N LYS A 118 9.27 -4.26 5.94
CA LYS A 118 8.60 -5.64 6.05
C LYS A 118 7.32 -5.98 5.15
N GLU A 119 7.35 -6.46 3.88
CA GLU A 119 6.26 -6.02 2.90
C GLU A 119 6.06 -6.82 1.58
N GLY A 120 4.86 -6.72 0.94
CA GLY A 120 4.63 -6.91 -0.53
C GLY A 120 3.23 -7.36 -1.03
N LYS A 121 2.85 -7.04 -2.29
CA LYS A 121 1.77 -7.70 -3.09
C LYS A 121 2.41 -8.78 -3.96
N CYS A 122 1.94 -10.03 -3.90
CA CYS A 122 2.64 -11.15 -4.55
C CYS A 122 1.72 -12.35 -4.85
N THR A 123 2.18 -13.27 -5.71
CA THR A 123 1.55 -14.58 -5.89
C THR A 123 1.83 -15.49 -4.69
N ALA A 124 1.11 -16.61 -4.53
CA ALA A 124 1.36 -17.55 -3.43
C ALA A 124 2.79 -18.13 -3.45
N GLU A 125 3.35 -18.35 -4.65
CA GLU A 125 4.73 -18.80 -4.80
C GLU A 125 5.73 -17.72 -4.40
N ASP A 126 5.54 -16.49 -4.90
CA ASP A 126 6.35 -15.34 -4.52
C ASP A 126 6.28 -15.07 -3.02
N MET A 127 5.09 -15.23 -2.39
CA MET A 127 4.91 -15.08 -0.94
C MET A 127 5.81 -16.02 -0.16
N ARG A 128 5.90 -17.30 -0.54
CA ARG A 128 6.74 -18.28 0.16
C ARG A 128 8.23 -17.96 -0.03
N ARG A 129 8.62 -17.62 -1.26
CA ARG A 129 10.01 -17.25 -1.59
C ARG A 129 10.45 -15.99 -0.84
N ALA A 130 9.60 -14.96 -0.85
CA ALA A 130 9.79 -13.73 -0.10
C ALA A 130 9.89 -13.99 1.41
N HIS A 131 8.95 -14.75 1.98
CA HIS A 131 8.90 -15.04 3.41
C HIS A 131 10.08 -15.88 3.90
N ALA A 132 10.68 -16.71 3.04
CA ALA A 132 11.90 -17.44 3.35
C ALA A 132 13.14 -16.53 3.47
N VAL A 133 13.15 -15.38 2.80
CA VAL A 133 14.23 -14.37 2.94
C VAL A 133 13.99 -13.50 4.17
N HIS A 134 12.76 -13.02 4.36
CA HIS A 134 12.39 -12.19 5.49
C HIS A 134 10.89 -12.32 5.79
N PRO A 135 10.45 -12.50 7.06
CA PRO A 135 9.05 -12.65 7.39
C PRO A 135 8.17 -11.51 6.86
N ILE A 136 7.33 -11.83 5.88
CA ILE A 136 6.38 -10.89 5.28
C ILE A 136 5.28 -10.59 6.29
N SER A 137 5.04 -9.32 6.59
CA SER A 137 4.07 -8.93 7.62
C SER A 137 2.65 -8.78 7.08
N ALA A 138 2.51 -8.29 5.85
CA ALA A 138 1.22 -8.14 5.21
C ALA A 138 1.30 -8.29 3.68
N ILE A 139 0.17 -8.71 3.10
CA ILE A 139 -0.15 -8.54 1.68
C ILE A 139 -1.34 -7.60 1.52
N GLN A 140 -1.41 -6.91 0.39
CA GLN A 140 -2.59 -6.10 0.05
C GLN A 140 -3.30 -6.72 -1.17
N VAL A 141 -4.61 -6.88 -1.19
CA VAL A 141 -5.33 -7.55 -2.31
C VAL A 141 -6.69 -6.93 -2.59
N GLU A 142 -7.20 -7.04 -3.82
CA GLU A 142 -8.57 -6.61 -4.12
C GLU A 142 -9.49 -7.66 -3.54
N PHE A 143 -10.51 -7.22 -2.80
CA PHE A 143 -11.51 -8.14 -2.30
C PHE A 143 -12.81 -7.39 -2.06
N SER A 144 -13.91 -7.92 -2.59
CA SER A 144 -15.25 -7.41 -2.37
C SER A 144 -16.26 -8.52 -2.70
N PRO A 145 -17.56 -8.36 -2.39
CA PRO A 145 -18.59 -9.28 -2.86
C PRO A 145 -18.61 -9.56 -4.37
N LEU A 146 -17.97 -8.72 -5.19
CA LEU A 146 -17.86 -8.88 -6.65
C LEU A 146 -16.48 -9.38 -7.12
N VAL A 147 -15.49 -9.45 -6.22
CA VAL A 147 -14.09 -9.80 -6.54
C VAL A 147 -13.60 -10.75 -5.45
N LEU A 148 -13.61 -12.05 -5.76
CA LEU A 148 -13.35 -13.14 -4.82
C LEU A 148 -12.07 -13.93 -5.14
N ASP A 149 -11.20 -13.43 -6.05
CA ASP A 149 -9.99 -14.13 -6.49
C ASP A 149 -9.08 -14.59 -5.33
N ILE A 150 -9.06 -13.85 -4.22
CA ILE A 150 -8.29 -14.23 -3.03
C ILE A 150 -8.72 -15.59 -2.44
N GLU A 151 -9.98 -15.99 -2.66
CA GLU A 151 -10.58 -17.25 -2.20
C GLU A 151 -10.35 -18.40 -3.18
N ASP A 152 -9.86 -18.13 -4.39
CA ASP A 152 -9.59 -19.17 -5.41
C ASP A 152 -8.49 -20.12 -4.91
N GLU A 153 -8.84 -21.40 -4.78
CA GLU A 153 -7.91 -22.46 -4.35
C GLU A 153 -6.70 -22.61 -5.29
N LYS A 154 -6.85 -22.27 -6.58
CA LYS A 154 -5.75 -22.30 -7.56
C LYS A 154 -4.76 -21.17 -7.33
N LEU A 155 -5.25 -19.99 -6.96
CA LEU A 155 -4.39 -18.85 -6.63
C LEU A 155 -3.78 -19.01 -5.23
N ALA A 156 -4.50 -19.69 -4.32
CA ALA A 156 -4.05 -20.08 -2.98
C ALA A 156 -3.52 -18.93 -2.12
N ILE A 157 -3.92 -17.68 -2.40
CA ILE A 157 -3.41 -16.48 -1.73
C ILE A 157 -3.82 -16.46 -0.27
N LEU A 158 -5.12 -16.57 0.02
CA LEU A 158 -5.64 -16.55 1.38
C LEU A 158 -5.12 -17.74 2.21
N LYS A 159 -5.04 -18.93 1.60
CA LYS A 159 -4.48 -20.13 2.23
C LYS A 159 -3.02 -19.90 2.62
N THR A 160 -2.19 -19.44 1.69
CA THR A 160 -0.76 -19.19 1.92
C THR A 160 -0.54 -18.08 2.96
N ALA A 161 -1.36 -17.01 2.93
CA ALA A 161 -1.29 -15.96 3.93
C ALA A 161 -1.55 -16.50 5.34
N ARG A 162 -2.57 -17.33 5.51
CA ARG A 162 -2.89 -17.98 6.79
C ARG A 162 -1.78 -18.92 7.28
N GLU A 163 -1.24 -19.75 6.39
CA GLU A 163 -0.15 -20.69 6.71
C GLU A 163 1.11 -19.97 7.20
N LEU A 164 1.45 -18.84 6.59
CA LEU A 164 2.65 -18.06 6.91
C LEU A 164 2.43 -16.99 7.99
N GLY A 165 1.21 -16.87 8.54
CA GLY A 165 0.88 -15.83 9.51
C GLY A 165 0.92 -14.40 8.96
N ILE A 166 0.69 -14.23 7.65
CA ILE A 166 0.74 -12.94 6.95
C ILE A 166 -0.62 -12.25 7.04
N THR A 167 -0.62 -10.97 7.41
CA THR A 167 -1.86 -10.15 7.47
C THR A 167 -2.39 -9.85 6.07
N VAL A 168 -3.71 -9.97 5.86
CA VAL A 168 -4.37 -9.58 4.60
C VAL A 168 -5.01 -8.20 4.76
N VAL A 169 -4.56 -7.24 3.95
CA VAL A 169 -5.16 -5.90 3.84
C VAL A 169 -5.95 -5.82 2.55
N VAL A 170 -7.24 -5.54 2.63
CA VAL A 170 -8.10 -5.48 1.43
C VAL A 170 -8.22 -4.06 0.89
N TYR A 171 -8.20 -3.90 -0.43
CA TYR A 171 -8.54 -2.64 -1.09
C TYR A 171 -9.80 -2.79 -1.95
N SER A 172 -10.47 -1.67 -2.21
CA SER A 172 -11.76 -1.61 -2.92
C SER A 172 -12.86 -2.51 -2.31
N PRO A 173 -13.06 -2.56 -0.98
CA PRO A 173 -14.07 -3.44 -0.37
C PRO A 173 -15.51 -3.15 -0.81
N LEU A 174 -15.77 -1.93 -1.28
CA LEU A 174 -17.07 -1.51 -1.80
C LEU A 174 -17.15 -1.61 -3.33
N ALA A 175 -16.33 -2.46 -3.95
CA ALA A 175 -16.24 -2.65 -5.39
C ALA A 175 -16.19 -1.31 -6.15
N ARG A 176 -15.33 -0.38 -5.70
CA ARG A 176 -15.16 0.96 -6.28
C ARG A 176 -16.46 1.78 -6.36
N GLY A 177 -17.40 1.54 -5.45
CA GLY A 177 -18.68 2.24 -5.35
C GLY A 177 -19.88 1.46 -5.88
N LEU A 178 -19.67 0.37 -6.63
CA LEU A 178 -20.75 -0.39 -7.29
C LEU A 178 -21.80 -0.91 -6.30
N ILE A 179 -21.36 -1.37 -5.12
CA ILE A 179 -22.24 -2.00 -4.11
C ILE A 179 -22.66 -1.04 -2.99
N THR A 180 -22.61 0.27 -3.23
CA THR A 180 -22.99 1.29 -2.24
C THR A 180 -24.48 1.64 -2.26
N GLY A 181 -25.26 1.07 -3.18
CA GLY A 181 -26.66 1.43 -3.41
C GLY A 181 -26.86 2.81 -4.07
N ARG A 182 -25.78 3.46 -4.51
CA ARG A 182 -25.82 4.78 -5.17
C ARG A 182 -25.82 4.73 -6.70
N MET A 183 -25.56 3.57 -7.28
CA MET A 183 -25.63 3.39 -8.73
C MET A 183 -27.00 2.85 -9.12
N VAL A 184 -27.62 3.48 -10.10
CA VAL A 184 -28.78 2.94 -10.79
C VAL A 184 -28.24 2.25 -12.05
N LEU A 185 -28.38 0.93 -12.12
CA LEU A 185 -28.19 0.22 -13.38
C LEU A 185 -29.42 0.53 -14.24
N CYS A 186 -29.23 1.38 -15.25
CA CYS A 186 -30.23 1.63 -16.29
C CYS A 186 -30.37 0.41 -17.20
#